data_AF-A0A9E5KK95-F1
#
_entry.id   AF-A0A9E5KK95-F1
#
_cell.length_a   1.000
_cell.length_b   1.000
_cell.length_c   1.000
_cell.angle_alpha   90.00
_cell.angle_beta   90.00
_cell.angle_gamma   90.00
#
_symmetry.space_group_name_H-M   'P 1'
#
loop_
_entity.id
_entity.type
_entity.pdbx_description
1 polymer ?
#
loop_
_entity_poly.entity_id
_entity_poly.type
_entity_poly.pdbx_seq_one_letter_code
_entity_poly.pdbx_strand_id
1 'polypeptide(L)'
;MDMSKLSIRFKLGIGFGVLLALLVLIGVAALVELGVINGATEQIATKNLVSVQAASDMRDLVGVMRRAEARIVMNSNEKEKAGQENRFAEARAKLSEVEARA
;
A
#
# COMPACT_ATOMS: atom_id res chain seq x y z
N MET A 1 -45.98 30.24 0.08
CA MET A 1 -47.10 29.30 -0.18
C MET A 1 -47.75 29.02 1.18
N ASP A 2 -49.01 29.41 1.37
CA ASP A 2 -49.69 29.33 2.68
C ASP A 2 -49.87 27.88 3.13
N MET A 3 -49.06 27.44 4.11
CA MET A 3 -49.08 26.07 4.65
C MET A 3 -50.30 25.77 5.53
N SER A 4 -51.21 26.74 5.69
CA SER A 4 -52.40 26.61 6.53
C SER A 4 -53.55 25.83 5.86
N LYS A 5 -53.60 25.78 4.52
CA LYS A 5 -54.69 25.10 3.76
C LYS A 5 -54.44 23.63 3.40
N LEU A 6 -53.31 23.08 3.83
CA LEU A 6 -52.86 21.74 3.48
C LEU A 6 -53.35 20.72 4.52
N SER A 7 -53.99 19.64 4.07
CA SER A 7 -54.50 18.58 4.95
C SER A 7 -53.36 17.98 5.79
N ILE A 8 -53.66 17.58 7.04
CA ILE A 8 -52.67 17.04 7.98
C ILE A 8 -51.88 15.85 7.39
N ARG A 9 -52.55 15.07 6.52
CA ARG A 9 -51.98 13.94 5.76
C ARG A 9 -50.84 14.38 4.84
N PHE A 10 -50.99 15.53 4.17
CA PHE A 10 -49.97 16.02 3.25
C PHE A 10 -48.76 16.63 3.98
N LYS A 11 -48.99 17.28 5.13
CA LYS A 11 -47.90 17.77 6.00
C LYS A 11 -47.05 16.61 6.53
N LEU A 12 -47.70 15.52 6.96
CA LEU A 12 -47.02 14.33 7.43
C LEU A 12 -46.28 13.60 6.30
N GLY A 13 -46.89 13.53 5.11
CA GLY A 13 -46.27 12.96 3.91
C GLY A 13 -45.02 13.72 3.46
N ILE A 14 -45.02 15.06 3.51
CA ILE A 14 -43.82 15.86 3.20
C ILE A 14 -42.72 15.60 4.23
N GLY A 15 -43.04 15.62 5.53
CA GLY A 15 -42.05 15.38 6.58
C GLY A 15 -41.38 14.01 6.43
N PHE A 16 -42.18 12.97 6.17
CA PHE A 16 -41.68 11.63 5.92
C PHE A 16 -40.89 11.53 4.61
N GLY A 17 -41.35 12.18 3.53
CA GLY A 17 -40.64 12.22 2.25
C GLY A 17 -39.26 12.89 2.36
N VAL A 18 -39.15 13.98 3.13
CA VAL A 18 -37.86 14.64 3.39
C VAL A 18 -36.92 13.72 4.18
N LEU A 19 -37.43 13.01 5.19
CA LEU A 19 -36.67 12.00 5.93
C LEU A 19 -36.14 10.88 5.04
N LEU A 20 -36.98 10.34 4.15
CA LEU A 20 -36.56 9.33 3.19
C LEU A 20 -35.51 9.86 2.20
N ALA A 21 -35.68 11.10 1.71
CA ALA A 21 -34.70 11.72 0.82
C ALA A 21 -33.33 11.89 1.50
N LEU A 22 -33.33 12.31 2.77
CA LEU A 22 -32.11 12.38 3.58
C LEU A 22 -31.47 11.00 3.78
N LEU A 23 -32.27 9.97 4.03
CA LEU A 23 -31.77 8.59 4.17
C LEU A 23 -31.10 8.10 2.88
N VAL A 24 -31.71 8.36 1.72
CA VAL A 24 -31.15 8.01 0.41
C VAL A 24 -29.83 8.74 0.17
N LEU A 25 -29.76 10.04 0.50
CA LEU A 25 -28.53 10.82 0.39
C LEU A 25 -27.39 10.23 1.23
N ILE A 26 -27.68 9.85 2.48
CA ILE A 26 -26.70 9.20 3.36
C ILE A 26 -26.26 7.85 2.79
N GLY A 27 -27.19 7.04 2.27
CA GLY A 27 -26.87 5.76 1.63
C GLY A 27 -25.96 5.93 0.41
N VAL A 28 -26.22 6.92 -0.44
CA VAL A 28 -25.37 7.23 -1.60
C VAL A 28 -23.98 7.69 -1.16
N ALA A 29 -23.89 8.58 -0.16
CA ALA A 29 -22.62 9.04 0.38
C ALA A 29 -21.78 7.88 0.94
N ALA A 30 -22.42 6.95 1.67
CA ALA A 30 -21.77 5.75 2.20
C ALA A 30 -21.23 4.84 1.08
N LEU A 31 -21.96 4.69 -0.03
CA LEU A 31 -21.50 3.92 -1.19
C LEU A 31 -20.30 4.58 -1.89
N VAL A 32 -20.30 5.92 -1.99
CA VAL A 32 -19.16 6.68 -2.55
C VAL A 32 -17.92 6.51 -1.68
N GLU A 33 -18.08 6.60 -0.36
CA GLU A 33 -16.99 6.45 0.60
C GLU A 33 -16.42 5.02 0.59
N LEU A 34 -17.28 4.00 0.49
CA LEU A 34 -16.86 2.60 0.28
C LEU A 34 -16.05 2.43 -1.02
N GLY A 35 -16.44 3.10 -2.10
CA GLY A 35 -15.68 3.10 -3.35
C GLY A 35 -14.29 3.70 -3.21
N VAL A 36 -14.17 4.80 -2.46
CA VAL A 36 -12.88 5.44 -2.14
C VAL A 36 -12.02 4.51 -1.26
N ILE A 37 -12.61 3.85 -0.27
CA ILE A 37 -11.90 2.87 0.58
C ILE A 37 -11.40 1.69 -0.26
N ASN A 38 -12.20 1.19 -1.20
CA ASN A 38 -11.79 0.11 -2.10
C ASN A 38 -10.59 0.55 -2.97
N GLY A 39 -10.65 1.75 -3.57
CA GLY A 39 -9.55 2.30 -4.37
C GLY A 39 -8.29 2.64 -3.55
N ALA A 40 -8.44 3.03 -2.28
CA ALA A 40 -7.32 3.23 -1.36
C ALA A 40 -6.69 1.90 -0.94
N THR A 41 -7.51 0.86 -0.72
CA THR A 41 -7.05 -0.49 -0.39
C THR A 41 -6.30 -1.12 -1.57
N GLU A 42 -6.78 -0.91 -2.79
CA GLU A 42 -6.10 -1.35 -4.01
C GLU A 42 -4.73 -0.68 -4.16
N GLN A 43 -4.62 0.63 -3.90
CA GLN A 43 -3.34 1.35 -3.94
C GLN A 43 -2.36 0.88 -2.86
N ILE A 44 -2.85 0.54 -1.65
CA ILE A 44 -2.01 -0.02 -0.59
C ILE A 44 -1.46 -1.40 -1.01
N ALA A 45 -2.31 -2.24 -1.61
CA ALA A 45 -1.93 -3.58 -2.04
C ALA A 45 -0.96 -3.58 -3.25
N THR A 46 -1.17 -2.69 -4.23
CA THR A 46 -0.36 -2.70 -5.46
C THR A 46 0.91 -1.88 -5.36
N LYS A 47 0.94 -0.75 -4.63
CA LYS A 47 2.09 0.16 -4.65
C LYS A 47 2.97 0.02 -3.40
N ASN A 48 2.36 0.04 -2.22
CA ASN A 48 3.11 0.07 -0.97
C ASN A 48 3.71 -1.30 -0.61
N LEU A 49 3.00 -2.40 -0.92
CA LEU A 49 3.52 -3.75 -0.67
C LEU A 49 4.75 -4.05 -1.53
N VAL A 50 4.74 -3.66 -2.81
CA VAL A 50 5.88 -3.86 -3.72
C VAL A 50 7.08 -3.03 -3.28
N SER A 51 6.88 -1.77 -2.88
CA SER A 51 7.99 -0.93 -2.37
C SER A 51 8.58 -1.44 -1.05
N VAL A 52 7.75 -1.98 -0.16
CA VAL A 52 8.22 -2.56 1.11
C VAL A 52 8.97 -3.88 0.85
N GLN A 53 8.50 -4.71 -0.08
CA GLN A 53 9.20 -5.92 -0.48
C GLN A 53 10.55 -5.59 -1.14
N ALA A 54 10.59 -4.63 -2.06
CA ALA A 54 11.84 -4.18 -2.69
C ALA A 54 12.83 -3.63 -1.64
N ALA A 55 12.35 -2.86 -0.66
CA ALA A 55 13.19 -2.38 0.45
C ALA A 55 13.71 -3.52 1.33
N SER A 56 12.90 -4.56 1.58
CA SER A 56 13.33 -5.77 2.30
C SER A 56 14.42 -6.51 1.53
N ASP A 57 14.20 -6.74 0.23
CA ASP A 57 15.15 -7.45 -0.64
C ASP A 57 16.50 -6.71 -0.72
N MET A 58 16.47 -5.37 -0.85
CA MET A 58 17.68 -4.55 -0.81
C MET A 58 18.42 -4.70 0.52
N ARG A 59 17.70 -4.69 1.65
CA ARG A 59 18.30 -4.80 2.99
C ARG A 59 18.96 -6.17 3.20
N ASP A 60 18.36 -7.24 2.70
CA ASP A 60 18.91 -8.59 2.77
C ASP A 60 20.18 -8.73 1.91
N LEU A 61 20.16 -8.20 0.69
CA LEU A 61 21.32 -8.20 -0.21
C LEU A 61 22.49 -7.41 0.37
N VAL A 62 22.25 -6.23 0.95
CA VAL A 62 23.27 -5.45 1.67
C VAL A 62 23.81 -6.23 2.86
N GLY A 63 22.96 -6.96 3.59
CA GLY A 63 23.39 -7.84 4.68
C GLY A 63 24.28 -9.00 4.22
N VAL A 64 24.03 -9.56 3.04
CA VAL A 64 24.92 -10.56 2.41
C VAL A 64 26.27 -9.94 2.06
N MET A 65 26.26 -8.77 1.42
CA MET A 65 27.48 -8.04 1.05
C MET A 65 28.35 -7.72 2.27
N ARG A 66 27.77 -7.12 3.33
CA ARG A 66 28.50 -6.85 4.59
C ARG A 66 29.13 -8.09 5.21
N ARG A 67 28.43 -9.23 5.19
CA ARG A 67 28.95 -10.50 5.73
C ARG A 67 30.04 -11.10 4.84
N ALA A 68 29.97 -10.91 3.52
CA ALA A 68 31.02 -11.32 2.61
C ALA A 68 32.28 -10.47 2.84
N GLU A 69 32.16 -9.15 2.90
CA GLU A 69 33.27 -8.23 3.21
C GLU A 69 33.93 -8.55 4.55
N ALA A 70 33.14 -8.72 5.62
CA ALA A 70 33.68 -9.09 6.93
C ALA A 70 34.48 -10.40 6.89
N ARG A 71 34.00 -11.40 6.12
CA ARG A 71 34.72 -12.67 5.93
C ARG A 71 35.96 -12.54 5.06
N ILE A 72 35.98 -11.65 4.08
CA ILE A 72 37.19 -11.34 3.29
C ILE A 72 38.26 -10.72 4.19
N VAL A 73 37.88 -9.79 5.06
CA VAL A 73 38.79 -9.12 5.99
C VAL A 73 39.32 -10.07 7.06
N MET A 74 38.48 -10.97 7.58
CA MET A 74 38.86 -11.90 8.65
C MET A 74 39.62 -13.15 8.18
N ASN A 75 39.49 -13.56 6.91
CA ASN A 75 40.19 -14.75 6.41
C ASN A 75 41.61 -14.43 5.94
N SER A 76 42.56 -15.28 6.30
CA SER A 76 43.96 -15.20 5.81
C SER A 76 44.21 -16.04 4.56
N ASN A 77 43.24 -16.86 4.13
CA ASN A 77 43.37 -17.78 2.99
C ASN A 77 42.81 -17.15 1.71
N GLU A 78 43.66 -17.01 0.67
CA GLU A 78 43.29 -16.40 -0.62
C GLU A 78 42.16 -17.13 -1.36
N LYS A 79 42.08 -18.46 -1.27
CA LYS A 79 40.98 -19.23 -1.91
C LYS A 79 39.63 -18.93 -1.28
N GLU A 80 39.61 -18.77 0.04
CA GLU A 80 38.41 -18.39 0.78
C GLU A 80 37.99 -16.95 0.45
N LYS A 81 38.96 -16.03 0.28
CA LYS A 81 38.68 -14.64 -0.14
C LYS A 81 38.04 -14.56 -1.52
N ALA A 82 38.61 -15.26 -2.52
CA ALA A 82 38.07 -15.29 -3.87
C ALA A 82 36.63 -15.84 -3.91
N GLY A 83 36.31 -16.84 -3.09
CA GLY A 83 34.94 -17.36 -2.96
C GLY A 83 33.96 -16.35 -2.35
N GLN A 84 34.40 -15.49 -1.43
CA GLN A 84 33.56 -14.43 -0.85
C GLN A 84 33.45 -13.21 -1.77
N GLU A 85 34.47 -12.87 -2.54
CA GLU A 85 34.40 -11.83 -3.59
C GLU A 85 33.37 -12.19 -4.66
N ASN A 86 33.33 -13.45 -5.10
CA ASN A 86 32.31 -13.91 -6.03
C ASN A 86 30.88 -13.74 -5.46
N ARG A 87 30.68 -14.08 -4.18
CA ARG A 87 29.39 -13.87 -3.49
C ARG A 87 29.03 -12.40 -3.35
N PHE A 88 30.02 -11.54 -3.14
CA PHE A 88 29.83 -10.10 -3.09
C PHE A 88 29.42 -9.55 -4.45
N ALA A 89 30.12 -9.94 -5.52
CA ALA A 89 29.80 -9.53 -6.89
C ALA A 89 28.39 -10.00 -7.31
N GLU A 90 28.01 -11.23 -6.97
CA GLU A 90 26.68 -11.78 -7.26
C GLU A 90 25.58 -11.02 -6.48
N ALA A 91 25.79 -10.72 -5.19
CA ALA A 91 24.84 -9.95 -4.40
C ALA A 91 24.70 -8.51 -4.92
N ARG A 92 25.77 -7.92 -5.42
CA ARG A 92 25.78 -6.56 -6.00
C ARG A 92 25.04 -6.51 -7.34
N ALA A 93 25.21 -7.54 -8.18
CA ALA A 93 24.46 -7.67 -9.43
C ALA A 93 22.95 -7.83 -9.17
N LYS A 94 22.57 -8.66 -8.20
CA LYS A 94 21.17 -8.80 -7.76
C LYS A 94 20.60 -7.51 -7.19
N LEU A 95 21.40 -6.73 -6.46
CA LEU A 95 20.95 -5.44 -5.94
C LEU A 95 20.62 -4.45 -7.06
N SER A 96 21.48 -4.35 -8.10
CA SER A 96 21.18 -3.49 -9.25
C SER A 96 19.92 -3.90 -10.01
N GLU A 97 19.58 -5.19 -10.00
CA GLU A 97 18.36 -5.69 -10.63
C GLU A 97 17.11 -5.35 -9.80
N VAL A 98 17.20 -5.37 -8.47
CA VAL A 98 16.13 -4.94 -7.55
C VAL A 98 15.94 -3.42 -7.61
N GLU A 99 17.03 -2.65 -7.67
CA GLU A 99 16.97 -1.18 -7.87
C GLU A 99 16.30 -0.80 -9.19
N ALA A 100 16.49 -1.58 -10.26
CA ALA A 100 15.83 -1.33 -11.55
C ALA A 100 14.32 -1.66 -11.56
N ARG A 101 13.84 -2.41 -10.56
CA ARG A 101 12.43 -2.82 -10.43
C ARG A 101 11.64 -1.99 -9.41
N ALA A 102 12.32 -1.20 -8.58
CA ALA A 102 11.74 -0.30 -7.58
C ALA A 102 11.34 1.05 -8.21
#